data_AF-A0A3B8WRU7-F1
#
_entry.id   AF-A0A3B8WRU7-F1
#
_cell.length_a   1.000
_cell.length_b   1.000
_cell.length_c   1.000
_cell.angle_alpha   90.00
_cell.angle_beta   90.00
_cell.angle_gamma   90.00
#
_symmetry.space_group_name_H-M   'P 1'
#
loop_
_entity.id
_entity.type
_entity.pdbx_description
1 polymer ?
#
loop_
_entity_poly.entity_id
_entity_poly.type
_entity_poly.pdbx_seq_one_letter_code
_entity_poly.pdbx_strand_id
1 'polypeptide(L)'
;MVWCDDPAPGEGMDPAEAVKYVRAGSASAFERDVAFRQRDLAYKQRDEAELKWSQARQENRDLHERIGELETMVKVFRGCIETGLMPEPGSPCQRKVFDLVGEPGDD
;
A
#
# COMPACT_ATOMS: atom_id res chain seq x y z
N MET A 1 24.45 16.86 -17.84
CA MET A 1 25.39 17.44 -16.86
C MET A 1 25.64 18.87 -17.31
N VAL A 2 24.84 19.82 -16.83
CA VAL A 2 24.99 21.26 -17.15
C VAL A 2 25.30 21.95 -15.83
N TRP A 3 26.57 21.94 -15.46
CA TRP A 3 27.14 22.83 -14.47
C TRP A 3 28.14 23.65 -15.26
N CYS A 4 27.89 24.95 -15.38
CA CYS A 4 28.84 26.03 -15.67
C CYS A 4 28.05 27.18 -16.30
N ASP A 5 27.87 28.26 -15.55
CA ASP A 5 27.95 29.67 -16.00
C ASP A 5 27.44 30.59 -14.88
N ASP A 6 27.93 30.39 -13.64
CA ASP A 6 27.82 31.44 -12.63
C ASP A 6 29.21 32.07 -12.51
N PRO A 7 29.43 33.26 -13.10
CA PRO A 7 30.76 33.87 -13.16
C PRO A 7 31.20 34.21 -11.75
N ALA A 8 32.27 33.54 -11.29
CA ALA A 8 32.89 33.83 -10.00
C ALA A 8 33.18 35.34 -9.87
N PRO A 9 33.06 35.92 -8.66
CA PRO A 9 33.31 37.33 -8.45
C PRO A 9 34.74 37.68 -8.91
N GLY A 10 34.85 38.59 -9.88
CA GLY A 10 36.12 38.96 -10.49
C GLY A 10 36.97 39.91 -9.63
N GLU A 11 38.27 40.02 -9.96
CA GLU A 11 39.16 41.03 -9.39
C GLU A 11 38.63 42.44 -9.68
N GLY A 12 38.11 43.11 -8.65
CA GLY A 12 37.51 44.45 -8.75
C GLY A 12 36.07 44.56 -8.22
N MET A 13 35.43 43.44 -7.83
CA MET A 13 34.12 43.47 -7.18
C MET A 13 34.21 44.06 -5.77
N ASP A 14 33.25 44.93 -5.41
CA ASP A 14 33.15 45.50 -4.07
C ASP A 14 32.98 44.38 -3.01
N PRO A 15 33.69 44.42 -1.86
CA PRO A 15 33.60 43.38 -0.85
C PRO A 15 32.17 43.09 -0.37
N ALA A 16 31.29 44.11 -0.34
CA ALA A 16 29.90 43.90 0.07
C ALA A 16 29.10 43.14 -1.00
N GLU A 17 29.40 43.34 -2.29
CA GLU A 17 28.81 42.57 -3.39
C GLU A 17 29.32 41.13 -3.43
N ALA A 18 30.61 40.91 -3.19
CA ALA A 18 31.19 39.57 -3.12
C ALA A 18 30.55 38.73 -1.99
N VAL A 19 30.31 39.33 -0.82
CA VAL A 19 29.61 38.66 0.29
C VAL A 19 28.16 38.33 -0.07
N LYS A 20 27.45 39.22 -0.79
CA LYS A 20 26.09 38.94 -1.26
C LYS A 20 26.06 37.78 -2.26
N TYR A 21 27.01 37.72 -3.18
CA TYR A 21 27.12 36.64 -4.17
C TYR A 21 27.34 35.27 -3.50
N VAL A 22 28.30 35.18 -2.56
CA VAL A 22 28.56 33.94 -1.81
C VAL A 22 27.33 33.52 -1.00
N ARG A 23 26.64 34.47 -0.37
CA ARG A 23 25.40 34.18 0.37
C ARG A 23 24.29 33.69 -0.55
N ALA A 24 24.10 34.29 -1.72
CA ALA A 24 23.12 33.83 -2.71
C ALA A 24 23.42 32.40 -3.20
N GLY A 25 24.69 32.09 -3.49
CA GLY A 25 25.13 30.73 -3.84
C GLY A 25 24.81 29.71 -2.75
N SER A 26 25.11 30.04 -1.48
CA SER A 26 24.82 29.16 -0.33
C SER A 26 23.32 28.97 -0.06
N ALA A 27 22.50 30.02 -0.23
CA ALA A 27 21.04 29.92 -0.11
C ALA A 27 20.46 29.00 -1.19
N SER A 28 20.91 29.14 -2.44
CA SER A 28 20.46 28.29 -3.55
C SER A 28 20.84 26.81 -3.37
N ALA A 29 21.99 26.53 -2.75
CA ALA A 29 22.43 25.18 -2.44
C ALA A 29 21.56 24.56 -1.33
N PHE A 30 21.22 25.34 -0.30
CA PHE A 30 20.33 24.92 0.78
C PHE A 30 18.91 24.64 0.25
N GLU A 31 18.38 25.51 -0.60
CA GLU A 31 17.06 25.32 -1.23
C GLU A 31 16.99 24.05 -2.07
N ARG A 32 18.03 23.74 -2.86
CA ARG A 32 18.11 22.47 -3.60
C ARG A 32 18.11 21.27 -2.67
N ASP A 33 18.89 21.30 -1.59
CA ASP A 33 18.96 20.20 -0.63
C ASP A 33 17.61 19.97 0.08
N VAL A 34 16.93 21.05 0.48
CA VAL A 34 15.57 20.97 1.02
C VAL A 34 14.60 20.37 0.00
N ALA A 35 14.66 20.80 -1.26
CA ALA A 35 13.81 20.27 -2.33
C ALA A 35 14.07 18.77 -2.58
N PHE A 36 15.33 18.32 -2.54
CA PHE A 36 15.66 16.90 -2.66
C PHE A 36 15.09 16.09 -1.49
N ARG A 37 15.24 16.57 -0.26
CA ARG A 37 14.69 15.90 0.94
C ARG A 37 13.16 15.85 0.92
N GLN A 38 12.50 16.92 0.52
CA GLN A 38 11.03 16.94 0.37
C GLN A 38 10.56 15.95 -0.69
N ARG A 39 11.27 15.85 -1.82
CA ARG A 39 10.96 14.90 -2.88
C ARG A 39 11.15 13.45 -2.40
N ASP A 40 12.22 13.16 -1.67
CA ASP A 40 12.46 11.84 -1.09
C ASP A 40 11.37 11.42 -0.10
N LEU A 41 10.95 12.36 0.77
CA LEU A 41 9.82 12.15 1.68
C LEU A 41 8.51 11.87 0.92
N ALA A 42 8.25 12.61 -0.16
CA ALA A 42 7.06 12.39 -0.98
C ALA A 42 7.05 11.01 -1.65
N TYR A 43 8.20 10.53 -2.12
CA TYR A 43 8.32 9.16 -2.66
C TYR A 43 8.07 8.11 -1.57
N LYS A 44 8.69 8.25 -0.40
CA LYS A 44 8.45 7.33 0.73
C LYS A 44 6.98 7.27 1.13
N GLN A 45 6.32 8.43 1.24
CA GLN A 45 4.89 8.49 1.55
C GLN A 45 4.02 7.83 0.49
N ARG A 46 4.35 8.02 -0.79
CA ARG A 46 3.66 7.36 -1.90
C ARG A 46 3.83 5.84 -1.83
N ASP A 47 5.05 5.37 -1.64
CA ASP A 47 5.35 3.93 -1.62
C ASP A 47 4.70 3.26 -0.39
N GLU A 48 4.68 3.93 0.78
CA GLU A 48 3.93 3.48 1.95
C GLU A 48 2.42 3.43 1.70
N ALA A 49 1.87 4.44 1.03
CA ALA A 49 0.45 4.46 0.67
C ALA A 49 0.11 3.33 -0.30
N GLU A 50 0.95 3.09 -1.31
CA GLU A 50 0.78 2.02 -2.29
C GLU A 50 0.81 0.63 -1.63
N LEU A 51 1.74 0.43 -0.69
CA LEU A 51 1.80 -0.80 0.10
C LEU A 51 0.51 -1.00 0.91
N LYS A 52 0.04 0.03 1.63
CA LYS A 52 -1.21 -0.03 2.42
C LYS A 52 -2.41 -0.31 1.52
N TRP A 53 -2.50 0.33 0.35
CA TRP A 53 -3.57 0.08 -0.62
C TRP A 53 -3.52 -1.33 -1.19
N SER A 54 -2.32 -1.88 -1.41
CA SER A 54 -2.16 -3.26 -1.86
C SER A 54 -2.61 -4.25 -0.79
N GLN A 55 -2.21 -4.05 0.46
CA GLN A 55 -2.63 -4.87 1.60
C GLN A 55 -4.15 -4.83 1.79
N ALA A 56 -4.74 -3.63 1.83
CA ALA A 56 -6.18 -3.46 1.97
C ALA A 56 -6.96 -4.13 0.81
N ARG A 57 -6.44 -4.10 -0.42
CA ARG A 57 -7.05 -4.83 -1.55
C ARG A 57 -6.97 -6.34 -1.39
N GLN A 58 -5.86 -6.85 -0.85
CA GLN A 58 -5.73 -8.28 -0.58
C GLN A 58 -6.73 -8.71 0.50
N GLU A 59 -6.73 -8.03 1.64
CA GLU A 59 -7.67 -8.29 2.74
C GLU A 59 -9.12 -8.20 2.27
N ASN A 60 -9.45 -7.23 1.41
CA ASN A 60 -10.79 -7.12 0.87
C ASN A 60 -11.18 -8.30 -0.03
N ARG A 61 -10.25 -8.84 -0.83
CA ARG A 61 -10.49 -10.05 -1.63
C ARG A 61 -10.72 -11.26 -0.73
N ASP A 62 -9.87 -11.45 0.26
CA ASP A 62 -9.96 -12.57 1.21
C ASP A 62 -11.29 -12.52 1.99
N LEU A 63 -11.72 -11.31 2.39
CA LEU A 63 -13.02 -11.11 3.03
C LEU A 63 -14.20 -11.42 2.09
N HIS A 64 -14.13 -11.05 0.81
CA HIS A 64 -15.17 -11.38 -0.16
C HIS A 64 -15.29 -12.89 -0.38
N GLU A 65 -14.18 -13.61 -0.45
CA GLU A 65 -14.16 -15.06 -0.53
C GLU A 65 -14.82 -15.68 0.71
N ARG A 66 -14.43 -15.23 1.91
CA ARG A 66 -15.00 -15.70 3.17
C ARG A 66 -16.50 -15.43 3.28
N ILE A 67 -16.97 -14.28 2.80
CA ILE A 67 -18.41 -13.96 2.74
C ILE A 67 -19.13 -14.96 1.83
N GLY A 68 -18.56 -15.27 0.65
CA GLY A 68 -19.15 -16.25 -0.27
C GLY A 68 -19.23 -17.67 0.32
N GLU A 69 -18.22 -18.08 1.10
CA GLU A 69 -18.25 -19.32 1.86
C GLU A 69 -19.37 -19.33 2.90
N LEU A 70 -19.47 -18.28 3.71
CA LEU A 70 -20.51 -18.16 4.74
C LEU A 70 -21.92 -18.14 4.14
N GLU A 71 -22.12 -17.43 3.04
CA GLU A 71 -23.41 -17.45 2.32
C GLU A 71 -23.77 -18.85 1.82
N THR A 72 -22.78 -19.61 1.35
CA THR A 72 -22.97 -21.00 0.94
C THR A 72 -23.40 -21.85 2.14
N MET A 73 -22.71 -21.74 3.27
CA MET A 73 -23.06 -22.47 4.49
C MET A 73 -24.48 -22.12 4.95
N VAL A 74 -24.84 -20.84 4.98
CA VAL A 74 -26.19 -20.40 5.39
C VAL A 74 -27.26 -21.00 4.49
N LYS A 75 -27.04 -21.06 3.17
CA LYS A 75 -27.98 -21.70 2.23
C LYS A 75 -28.13 -23.19 2.49
N VAL A 76 -27.02 -23.89 2.76
CA VAL A 76 -27.06 -25.33 3.07
C VAL A 76 -27.80 -25.58 4.38
N PHE A 77 -27.43 -24.89 5.46
CA PHE A 77 -28.10 -25.04 6.76
C PHE A 77 -29.59 -24.73 6.68
N ARG A 78 -29.95 -23.65 5.97
CA ARG A 78 -31.37 -23.32 5.73
C ARG A 78 -32.10 -24.47 5.04
N GLY A 79 -31.54 -25.00 3.96
CA GLY A 79 -32.12 -26.15 3.24
C GLY A 79 -32.30 -27.37 4.14
N CYS A 80 -31.31 -27.68 5.00
CA CYS A 80 -31.41 -28.79 5.94
C CYS A 80 -32.52 -28.58 6.97
N ILE A 81 -32.66 -27.36 7.51
CA ILE A 81 -33.71 -27.02 8.49
C ILE A 81 -35.09 -27.07 7.85
N GLU A 82 -35.26 -26.49 6.67
CA GLU A 82 -36.54 -26.41 5.97
C GLU A 82 -37.05 -27.78 5.49
N THR A 83 -36.14 -28.67 5.10
CA THR A 83 -36.50 -30.00 4.57
C THR A 83 -36.41 -31.12 5.61
N GLY A 84 -35.68 -30.90 6.71
CA GLY A 84 -35.33 -31.95 7.68
C GLY A 84 -34.33 -32.99 7.13
N LEU A 85 -33.77 -32.77 5.94
CA LEU A 85 -32.87 -33.71 5.27
C LEU A 85 -31.44 -33.15 5.25
N MET A 86 -30.48 -33.99 5.60
CA MET A 86 -29.06 -33.67 5.45
C MET A 86 -28.60 -33.91 4.01
N PRO A 87 -27.55 -33.22 3.53
CA PRO A 87 -26.98 -33.47 2.22
C PRO A 87 -26.58 -34.94 2.10
N GLU A 88 -26.81 -35.54 0.92
CA GLU A 88 -26.48 -36.94 0.70
C GLU A 88 -25.00 -37.23 0.97
N PRO A 89 -24.69 -38.39 1.60
CA PRO A 89 -23.33 -38.83 1.82
C PRO A 89 -22.50 -38.83 0.53
N GLY A 90 -21.34 -38.17 0.54
CA GLY A 90 -20.43 -38.05 -0.60
C GLY A 90 -20.85 -37.00 -1.65
N SER A 91 -21.98 -36.32 -1.47
CA SER A 91 -22.41 -35.25 -2.39
C SER A 91 -21.43 -34.07 -2.37
N PRO A 92 -21.33 -33.30 -3.48
CA PRO A 92 -20.51 -32.09 -3.51
C PRO A 92 -20.90 -31.08 -2.43
N CYS A 93 -22.18 -31.06 -2.06
CA CYS A 93 -22.70 -30.20 -1.00
C CYS A 93 -22.19 -30.64 0.38
N GLN A 94 -22.22 -31.94 0.68
CA GLN A 94 -21.71 -32.48 1.95
C GLN A 94 -20.19 -32.26 2.10
N ARG A 95 -19.42 -32.52 1.03
CA ARG A 95 -17.96 -32.29 1.04
C ARG A 95 -17.64 -30.84 1.31
N LYS A 96 -18.33 -29.92 0.63
CA LYS A 96 -18.10 -28.48 0.81
C LYS A 96 -18.47 -27.99 2.21
N VAL A 97 -19.41 -28.62 2.90
CA VAL A 97 -19.68 -28.35 4.32
C VAL A 97 -18.55 -28.85 5.19
N PHE A 98 -18.04 -30.07 4.97
CA PHE A 98 -16.91 -30.60 5.75
C PHE A 98 -15.62 -29.81 5.53
N ASP A 99 -15.32 -29.39 4.30
CA ASP A 99 -14.18 -28.51 3.99
C ASP A 99 -14.25 -27.19 4.78
N LEU A 100 -15.46 -26.69 5.06
CA LEU A 100 -15.69 -25.40 5.73
C LEU A 100 -15.81 -25.51 7.25
N VAL A 101 -16.30 -26.63 7.78
CA VAL A 101 -16.62 -26.84 9.21
C VAL A 101 -15.60 -27.74 9.90
N GLY A 102 -14.79 -28.50 9.14
CA GLY A 102 -13.94 -29.58 9.64
C GLY A 102 -14.67 -30.92 9.62
N GLU A 103 -13.92 -32.02 9.46
CA GLU A 103 -14.47 -33.36 9.63
C GLU A 103 -14.73 -33.63 11.13
N PRO A 104 -15.81 -34.34 11.48
CA PRO A 104 -16.04 -34.74 12.86
C PRO A 104 -15.02 -35.82 13.23
N GLY A 105 -13.87 -35.39 13.76
CA GLY A 105 -12.78 -36.29 14.16
C GLY A 105 -11.39 -35.66 14.33
N ASP A 106 -11.20 -34.36 14.04
CA ASP A 106 -9.90 -33.67 14.15
C ASP A 106 -9.61 -33.00 15.51
N ASP A 107 -10.27 -33.45 16.59
CA ASP A 107 -9.93 -33.12 18.01
C ASP A 107 -9.39 -34.35 18.77
#